data_AF-A0A7V9HM28-F1
#
_entry.id   AF-A0A7V9HM28-F1
#
_cell.length_a   1.000
_cell.length_b   1.000
_cell.length_c   1.000
_cell.angle_alpha   90.00
_cell.angle_beta   90.00
_cell.angle_gamma   90.00
#
_symmetry.space_group_name_H-M   'P 1'
#
loop_
_entity.id
_entity.type
_entity.pdbx_description
1 polymer ?
#
loop_
_entity_poly.entity_id
_entity_poly.type
_entity_poly.pdbx_seq_one_letter_code
_entity_poly.pdbx_strand_id
1 'polypeptide(L)' 'MSYLTKEEAEDLFDRQARKYLGMSGVEFRRQYQAGAFDDPCRSDFIRVYFLMRLADE' A
#
# COMPACT_ATOMS: atom_id res chain seq x y z
N MET A 1 -10.57 18.74 -9.33
CA MET A 1 -9.69 17.63 -8.91
C MET A 1 -10.61 16.48 -8.54
N SER A 2 -10.51 15.34 -9.25
CA SER A 2 -11.30 14.15 -8.87
C SER A 2 -10.57 13.49 -7.71
N TYR A 3 -11.15 13.52 -6.52
CA TYR A 3 -10.67 12.73 -5.40
C TYR A 3 -11.04 11.26 -5.69
N LEU A 4 -10.12 10.34 -5.41
CA LEU A 4 -10.45 8.91 -5.46
C LEU A 4 -11.50 8.62 -4.39
N THR A 5 -12.49 7.82 -4.74
CA THR A 5 -13.34 7.18 -3.73
C THR A 5 -12.50 6.20 -2.91
N LYS A 6 -13.01 5.82 -1.73
CA LYS A 6 -12.34 4.83 -0.88
C LYS A 6 -12.09 3.50 -1.61
N GLU A 7 -13.06 3.03 -2.37
CA GLU A 7 -12.94 1.78 -3.15
C GLU A 7 -11.88 1.90 -4.25
N GLU A 8 -11.79 3.04 -4.94
CA GLU A 8 -10.75 3.28 -5.93
C GLU A 8 -9.36 3.41 -5.30
N ALA A 9 -9.26 3.99 -4.10
CA ALA A 9 -8.02 4.07 -3.35
C ALA A 9 -7.55 2.67 -2.88
N GLU A 10 -8.46 1.82 -2.41
CA GLU A 10 -8.18 0.42 -2.04
C GLU A 10 -7.71 -0.41 -3.25
N ASP A 11 -8.40 -0.31 -4.39
CA ASP A 11 -8.01 -1.03 -5.61
C ASP A 11 -6.66 -0.53 -6.16
N LEU A 12 -6.42 0.77 -6.13
CA LEU A 12 -5.13 1.35 -6.51
C LEU A 12 -4.00 0.85 -5.60
N PHE A 13 -4.23 0.85 -4.29
CA PHE A 13 -3.30 0.34 -3.29
C PHE A 13 -2.97 -1.14 -3.55
N ASP A 14 -3.98 -2.00 -3.69
CA ASP A 14 -3.77 -3.43 -3.92
C ASP A 14 -2.99 -3.69 -5.21
N ARG A 15 -3.30 -2.96 -6.30
CA ARG A 15 -2.57 -3.05 -7.57
C ARG A 15 -1.10 -2.64 -7.43
N GLN A 16 -0.80 -1.57 -6.68
CA GLN A 16 0.58 -1.14 -6.49
C GLN A 16 1.35 -2.08 -5.56
N ALA A 17 0.72 -2.62 -4.51
CA ALA A 17 1.33 -3.63 -3.65
C ALA A 17 1.76 -4.86 -4.48
N ARG A 18 0.88 -5.35 -5.37
CA ARG A 18 1.20 -6.47 -6.26
C ARG A 18 2.33 -6.14 -7.23
N LYS A 19 2.31 -4.94 -7.81
CA LYS A 19 3.29 -4.51 -8.80
C LYS A 19 4.70 -4.33 -8.23
N TYR A 20 4.82 -3.70 -7.07
CA TYR A 20 6.11 -3.28 -6.52
C TYR A 20 6.69 -4.27 -5.50
N LEU A 21 5.83 -4.98 -4.77
CA LEU A 21 6.24 -5.84 -3.66
C LEU A 21 5.82 -7.30 -3.85
N GLY A 22 5.11 -7.62 -4.94
CA GLY A 22 4.71 -8.98 -5.27
C GLY A 22 3.66 -9.58 -4.32
N MET A 23 2.99 -8.75 -3.51
CA MET A 23 2.01 -9.18 -2.51
C MET A 23 0.70 -8.41 -2.63
N SER A 24 -0.37 -8.94 -2.03
CA SER A 24 -1.65 -8.19 -1.97
C SER A 24 -1.55 -7.00 -1.02
N GLY A 25 -2.41 -6.00 -1.18
CA GLY A 25 -2.51 -4.88 -0.24
C GLY A 25 -2.88 -5.33 1.17
N VAL A 26 -3.75 -6.34 1.29
CA VAL A 26 -4.11 -6.95 2.58
C VAL A 26 -2.89 -7.56 3.27
N GLU A 27 -2.07 -8.28 2.51
CA GLU A 27 -0.84 -8.86 3.01
C GLU A 27 0.17 -7.78 3.43
N PHE A 28 0.32 -6.73 2.61
CA PHE A 28 1.16 -5.58 2.95
C PHE A 28 0.75 -4.94 4.28
N ARG A 29 -0.55 -4.66 4.49
CA ARG A 29 -1.06 -4.12 5.78
C ARG A 29 -0.70 -5.02 6.95
N ARG A 30 -0.90 -6.33 6.80
CA ARG A 30 -0.62 -7.30 7.86
C ARG A 30 0.86 -7.33 8.21
N GLN A 31 1.75 -7.34 7.21
CA GLN A 31 3.20 -7.30 7.43
C GLN A 31 3.65 -5.97 8.03
N TYR A 32 3.03 -4.85 7.63
CA TYR A 32 3.35 -3.53 8.15
C TYR A 32 2.99 -3.42 9.63
N GLN A 33 1.79 -3.86 10.01
CA GLN A 33 1.33 -3.92 11.40
C GLN A 33 2.19 -4.85 12.26
N ALA A 34 2.77 -5.89 11.67
CA ALA A 34 3.69 -6.81 12.33
C ALA A 34 5.13 -6.27 12.42
N GLY A 35 5.45 -5.13 11.78
CA GLY A 35 6.82 -4.60 11.71
C GLY A 35 7.78 -5.48 10.90
N ALA A 36 7.26 -6.25 9.94
CA ALA A 36 8.01 -7.31 9.23
C ALA A 36 8.80 -6.82 8.01
N PHE A 37 8.93 -5.51 7.79
CA PHE A 37 9.68 -4.95 6.66
C PHE A 37 11.11 -4.59 7.07
N ASP A 38 12.10 -5.28 6.48
CA ASP A 38 13.53 -5.07 6.76
C ASP A 38 14.07 -3.71 6.29
N ASP A 39 13.53 -3.16 5.19
CA ASP A 39 13.95 -1.87 4.63
C ASP A 39 12.73 -0.98 4.27
N PRO A 40 12.20 -0.23 5.26
CA PRO A 40 11.09 0.70 5.04
C PRO A 40 11.50 1.97 4.27
N CYS A 41 12.79 2.16 3.97
CA CYS A 41 13.27 3.30 3.19
C CYS A 41 13.34 3.00 1.68
N ARG A 42 13.13 1.74 1.29
CA ARG A 42 13.07 1.36 -0.13
C ARG A 42 11.95 2.11 -0.85
N SER A 43 12.25 2.66 -2.03
CA SER A 43 11.29 3.47 -2.79
C SER A 43 9.99 2.73 -3.12
N ASP A 44 10.06 1.42 -3.33
CA ASP A 44 8.89 0.56 -3.58
C ASP A 44 7.97 0.49 -2.36
N PHE A 45 8.54 0.33 -1.16
CA PHE A 45 7.80 0.31 0.10
C PHE A 45 7.12 1.66 0.34
N ILE A 46 7.87 2.77 0.20
CA ILE A 46 7.35 4.12 0.42
C ILE A 46 6.14 4.42 -0.47
N ARG A 47 6.21 4.04 -1.76
CA ARG A 47 5.10 4.22 -2.71
C ARG A 47 3.84 3.50 -2.27
N VAL A 48 3.97 2.24 -1.86
CA VAL A 48 2.84 1.41 -1.41
C VAL A 48 2.30 1.91 -0.06
N TYR A 49 3.17 2.34 0.85
CA TYR A 49 2.80 2.91 2.15
C TYR A 49 1.94 4.17 2.04
N PHE A 50 2.28 5.10 1.15
CA PHE A 50 1.47 6.31 0.95
C PHE A 50 0.06 5.98 0.43
N LEU A 51 -0.05 5.00 -0.47
CA LEU A 51 -1.35 4.57 -0.99
C LEU A 51 -2.18 3.82 0.06
N MET A 52 -1.54 3.02 0.90
CA MET A 52 -2.20 2.41 2.06
C MET A 52 -2.81 3.50 2.96
N ARG A 53 -2.04 4.55 3.28
CA ARG A 53 -2.52 5.65 4.13
C ARG A 53 -3.68 6.41 3.47
N LEU A 54 -3.63 6.63 2.16
CA LEU A 54 -4.71 7.27 1.40
C LEU A 54 -5.99 6.43 1.39
N ALA A 55 -5.88 5.09 1.35
CA ALA A 55 -7.03 4.19 1.36
C ALA A 55 -7.70 4.07 2.75
N ASP A 56 -6.95 4.35 3.82
CA ASP A 56 -7.44 4.33 5.20
C ASP A 56 -8.10 5.65 5.66
N GLU A 57 -7.95 6.75 4.90
CA GLU A 57 -8.66 8.03 5.12
C GLU A 57 -10.14 7.97 4.71
#